data_AF-A0A4S0UJC3-F1
#
_entry.id   AF-A0A4S0UJC3-F1
#
_cell.length_a   1.000
_cell.length_b   1.000
_cell.length_c   1.000
_cell.angle_alpha   90.00
_cell.angle_beta   90.00
_cell.angle_gamma   90.00
#
_symmetry.space_group_name_H-M   'P 1'
#
loop_
_entity.id
_entity.type
_entity.pdbx_description
1 polymer ?
#
loop_
_entity_poly.entity_id
_entity_poly.type
_entity_poly.pdbx_seq_one_letter_code
_entity_poly.pdbx_strand_id
1 'polypeptide(L)'
;NRLNRHGLEHAISRLGRADGPFVAMLIDLDGFKSVNDTYGHNIGDDLLVKVARRIEGHAPEGATIARIGGDEFVLLFPAGSSPHSAGELASAIIAAIANP
;
A
#
# COMPACT_ATOMS: atom_id res chain seq x y z
N ASN A 1 -5.30 -0.25 8.83
CA ASN A 1 -5.14 -1.69 9.16
C ASN A 1 -4.02 -2.25 8.29
N ARG A 2 -2.95 -2.84 8.86
CA ARG A 2 -1.79 -3.36 8.10
C ARG A 2 -1.83 -4.88 8.11
N LEU A 3 -1.90 -5.49 6.94
CA LEU A 3 -2.05 -6.92 6.75
C LEU A 3 -0.85 -7.52 6.02
N ASN A 4 -0.66 -8.84 6.17
CA ASN A 4 0.14 -9.63 5.26
C ASN A 4 -0.75 -10.16 4.11
N ARG A 5 -0.18 -10.90 3.16
CA ARG A 5 -0.93 -11.54 2.06
C ARG A 5 -2.18 -12.29 2.53
N HIS A 6 -2.04 -13.14 3.55
CA HIS A 6 -3.16 -13.91 4.09
C HIS A 6 -4.27 -13.01 4.66
N GLY A 7 -3.88 -11.97 5.39
CA GLY A 7 -4.83 -10.98 5.91
C GLY A 7 -5.58 -10.26 4.79
N LEU A 8 -4.91 -9.92 3.69
CA LEU A 8 -5.55 -9.33 2.51
C LEU A 8 -6.54 -10.28 1.85
N GLU A 9 -6.17 -11.54 1.62
CA GLU A 9 -7.06 -12.55 1.05
C GLU A 9 -8.33 -12.71 1.88
N HIS A 10 -8.18 -12.72 3.21
CA HIS A 10 -9.31 -12.80 4.12
C HIS A 10 -10.12 -11.50 4.19
N ALA A 11 -9.50 -10.32 4.00
CA ALA A 11 -10.24 -9.07 3.89
C ALA A 11 -11.07 -9.03 2.59
N ILE A 12 -10.50 -9.48 1.47
CA ILE A 12 -11.19 -9.56 0.18
C ILE A 12 -12.31 -10.61 0.22
N SER A 13 -12.11 -11.76 0.85
CA SER A 13 -13.15 -12.81 0.92
C SER A 13 -14.38 -12.39 1.75
N ARG A 14 -14.23 -11.38 2.61
CA ARG A 14 -15.32 -10.77 3.37
C ARG A 14 -16.08 -9.71 2.57
N LEU A 15 -15.54 -9.21 1.46
CA LEU A 15 -16.24 -8.28 0.59
C LEU A 15 -17.37 -9.01 -0.15
N GLY A 16 -18.59 -8.62 0.14
CA GLY A 16 -19.80 -9.07 -0.53
C GLY A 16 -20.26 -8.08 -1.60
N ARG A 17 -21.22 -8.52 -2.43
CA ARG A 17 -21.84 -7.65 -3.46
C ARG A 17 -22.50 -6.39 -2.88
N ALA A 18 -22.94 -6.44 -1.62
CA ALA A 18 -23.57 -5.31 -0.94
C ALA A 18 -22.58 -4.20 -0.56
N ASP A 19 -21.28 -4.49 -0.47
CA ASP A 19 -20.24 -3.53 -0.09
C ASP A 19 -19.89 -2.55 -1.23
N GLY A 20 -20.44 -2.77 -2.42
CA GLY A 20 -20.26 -1.90 -3.57
C GLY A 20 -18.88 -2.02 -4.25
N PRO A 21 -18.57 -1.13 -5.19
CA PRO A 21 -17.29 -1.14 -5.88
C PRO A 21 -16.15 -0.72 -4.93
N PHE A 22 -14.99 -1.34 -5.12
CA PHE A 22 -13.76 -1.03 -4.42
C PHE A 22 -12.66 -0.66 -5.41
N VAL A 23 -11.63 0.00 -4.88
CA VAL A 23 -10.38 0.28 -5.57
C VAL A 23 -9.29 -0.55 -4.91
N ALA A 24 -8.49 -1.22 -5.73
CA ALA A 24 -7.27 -1.90 -5.31
C ALA A 24 -6.09 -1.28 -6.06
N MET A 25 -5.10 -0.78 -5.32
CA MET A 25 -3.84 -0.27 -5.86
C MET A 25 -2.72 -1.23 -5.50
N LEU A 26 -2.03 -1.75 -6.51
CA LEU A 26 -0.80 -2.52 -6.34
C LEU A 26 0.38 -1.56 -6.44
N ILE A 27 1.29 -1.63 -5.48
CA ILE A 27 2.43 -0.73 -5.33
C ILE A 27 3.67 -1.61 -5.21
N ASP A 28 4.64 -1.41 -6.10
CA ASP A 28 5.95 -2.07 -6.06
C ASP A 28 7.04 -1.00 -5.88
N LEU A 29 8.12 -1.34 -5.16
CA LEU A 29 9.20 -0.39 -4.91
C LEU A 29 10.38 -0.63 -5.84
N ASP A 30 10.55 0.28 -6.79
CA ASP A 30 11.68 0.24 -7.71
C ASP A 30 13.03 0.26 -6.96
N GLY A 31 13.88 -0.72 -7.28
CA GLY A 31 15.26 -0.78 -6.78
C GLY A 31 15.43 -1.21 -5.32
N PHE A 32 14.38 -1.72 -4.66
CA PHE A 32 14.47 -2.13 -3.26
C PHE A 32 15.55 -3.20 -3.00
N LYS A 33 15.72 -4.16 -3.93
CA LYS A 33 16.81 -5.14 -3.86
C LYS A 33 18.19 -4.49 -3.75
N SER A 34 18.45 -3.44 -4.54
CA SER A 34 19.71 -2.71 -4.53
C SER A 34 19.97 -2.02 -3.19
N VAL A 35 18.91 -1.55 -2.51
CA VAL A 35 19.02 -1.00 -1.15
C VAL A 35 19.49 -2.08 -0.17
N ASN A 36 18.87 -3.27 -0.21
CA ASN A 36 19.31 -4.40 0.63
C ASN A 36 20.75 -4.81 0.34
N ASP A 37 21.11 -4.91 -0.94
CA ASP A 37 22.44 -5.36 -1.36
C ASP A 37 23.53 -4.35 -0.97
N THR A 38 23.21 -3.04 -0.92
CA THR A 38 24.16 -1.96 -0.61
C THR A 38 24.24 -1.63 0.88
N TYR A 39 23.09 -1.57 1.57
CA TYR A 39 22.99 -1.05 2.94
C TYR A 39 22.58 -2.11 3.97
N GLY A 40 22.30 -3.34 3.51
CA GLY A 40 21.87 -4.45 4.35
C GLY A 40 20.37 -4.47 4.65
N HIS A 41 19.87 -5.65 5.01
CA HIS A 41 18.45 -5.90 5.24
C HIS A 41 17.82 -5.04 6.33
N ASN A 42 18.57 -4.68 7.39
CA ASN A 42 18.04 -3.83 8.45
C ASN A 42 17.61 -2.45 7.92
N ILE A 43 18.39 -1.87 7.00
CA ILE A 43 18.05 -0.58 6.37
C ILE A 43 16.87 -0.76 5.40
N GLY A 44 16.81 -1.88 4.69
CA GLY A 44 15.65 -2.23 3.86
C GLY A 44 14.35 -2.36 4.67
N ASP A 45 14.41 -2.99 5.83
CA ASP A 45 13.25 -3.12 6.73
C ASP A 45 12.78 -1.76 7.25
N ASP A 46 13.70 -0.88 7.65
CA ASP A 46 13.39 0.49 8.03
C ASP A 46 12.75 1.29 6.88
N LEU A 47 13.25 1.10 5.65
CA LEU A 47 12.67 1.71 4.46
C LEU A 47 11.24 1.23 4.22
N LEU A 48 10.97 -0.08 4.33
CA LEU A 48 9.63 -0.63 4.17
C LEU A 48 8.65 -0.08 5.22
N VAL A 49 9.10 0.12 6.46
CA VAL A 49 8.30 0.76 7.51
C VAL A 49 7.95 2.21 7.13
N LYS A 50 8.93 2.98 6.63
CA LYS A 50 8.71 4.37 6.17
C LYS A 50 7.75 4.43 4.99
N VAL A 51 7.91 3.55 4.00
CA VAL A 51 6.99 3.44 2.86
C VAL A 51 5.58 3.13 3.34
N ALA A 52 5.39 2.12 4.21
CA ALA A 52 4.07 1.78 4.74
C ALA A 52 3.41 2.95 5.47
N ARG A 53 4.19 3.77 6.19
CA ARG A 53 3.70 4.99 6.84
C ARG A 53 3.31 6.08 5.84
N ARG A 54 4.07 6.25 4.76
CA ARG A 54 3.78 7.24 3.70
C ARG A 54 2.51 6.88 2.93
N ILE A 55 2.32 5.60 2.62
CA ILE A 55 1.07 5.08 2.04
C ILE A 55 -0.10 5.34 3.00
N GLU A 56 0.06 5.02 4.28
CA GLU A 56 -0.96 5.23 5.32
C GLU A 56 -1.38 6.69 5.47
N GLY A 57 -0.44 7.63 5.36
CA GLY A 57 -0.74 9.07 5.43
C GLY A 57 -1.63 9.59 4.29
N HIS A 58 -1.74 8.84 3.18
CA HIS A 58 -2.58 9.18 2.03
C HIS A 58 -3.79 8.25 1.88
N ALA A 59 -3.87 7.21 2.71
CA ALA A 59 -4.92 6.21 2.60
C ALA A 59 -6.29 6.80 3.00
N PRO A 60 -7.34 6.59 2.19
CA PRO A 60 -8.69 6.99 2.54
C PRO A 60 -9.19 6.33 3.83
N GLU A 61 -10.23 6.90 4.44
CA GLU A 61 -10.86 6.29 5.62
C GLU A 61 -11.40 4.89 5.28
N GLY A 62 -11.21 3.94 6.20
CA GLY A 62 -11.58 2.54 6.01
C GLY A 62 -10.64 1.75 5.09
N ALA A 63 -9.55 2.36 4.61
CA ALA A 63 -8.59 1.65 3.77
C ALA A 63 -7.81 0.57 4.52
N THR A 64 -7.54 -0.50 3.79
CA THR A 64 -6.66 -1.59 4.20
C THR A 64 -5.36 -1.50 3.43
N ILE A 65 -4.24 -1.58 4.14
CA ILE A 65 -2.91 -1.68 3.54
C ILE A 65 -2.40 -3.08 3.81
N ALA A 66 -1.86 -3.75 2.80
CA ALA A 66 -1.23 -5.06 2.97
C ALA A 66 0.16 -5.06 2.33
N ARG A 67 1.12 -5.73 2.96
CA ARG A 67 2.37 -6.12 2.30
C ARG A 67 2.23 -7.56 1.84
N ILE A 68 2.27 -7.78 0.53
CA ILE A 68 2.00 -9.10 -0.07
C ILE A 68 3.28 -9.81 -0.53
N GLY A 69 4.37 -9.08 -0.66
CA GLY A 69 5.69 -9.55 -1.10
C GLY A 69 6.84 -8.85 -0.37
N GLY A 70 8.04 -8.93 -0.95
CA GLY A 70 9.24 -8.28 -0.40
C GLY A 70 9.06 -6.77 -0.31
N ASP A 71 8.81 -6.14 -1.44
CA ASP A 71 8.61 -4.71 -1.69
C ASP A 71 7.17 -4.38 -2.11
N GLU A 72 6.34 -5.40 -2.34
CA GLU A 72 4.99 -5.23 -2.86
C GLU A 72 3.97 -4.91 -1.76
N PHE A 73 3.21 -3.82 -1.96
CA PHE A 73 2.09 -3.40 -1.14
C PHE A 73 0.77 -3.36 -1.93
N VAL A 74 -0.34 -3.53 -1.22
CA VAL A 74 -1.70 -3.35 -1.72
C VAL A 74 -2.42 -2.34 -0.84
N LEU A 75 -3.03 -1.33 -1.46
CA LEU A 75 -3.99 -0.43 -0.81
C LEU A 75 -5.39 -0.75 -1.34
N LEU A 76 -6.32 -1.11 -0.46
CA LEU A 76 -7.68 -1.53 -0.77
C LEU A 76 -8.68 -0.64 -0.02
N PHE A 77 -9.63 -0.04 -0.73
CA PHE A 77 -10.64 0.85 -0.13
C PHE A 77 -11.92 0.94 -0.97
N PRO A 78 -13.08 1.32 -0.39
CA PRO A 78 -14.31 1.54 -1.15
C PRO A 78 -14.17 2.68 -2.16
N ALA A 79 -14.72 2.54 -3.36
CA ALA A 79 -14.48 3.49 -4.47
C ALA A 79 -14.99 4.93 -4.20
N GLY A 80 -15.87 5.11 -3.21
CA GLY A 80 -16.40 6.41 -2.78
C GLY A 80 -15.71 7.03 -1.57
N SER A 81 -14.72 6.38 -0.97
CA SER A 81 -14.09 6.84 0.28
C SER A 81 -13.03 7.94 0.07
N SER A 82 -12.62 8.19 -1.16
CA SER A 82 -11.62 9.19 -1.52
C SER A 82 -12.28 10.37 -2.24
N PRO A 83 -11.98 11.63 -1.87
CA PRO A 83 -12.39 12.79 -2.66
C PRO A 83 -11.57 12.92 -3.96
N HIS A 84 -10.42 12.25 -4.05
CA HIS A 84 -9.57 12.20 -5.24
C HIS A 84 -9.87 10.97 -6.09
N SER A 85 -9.67 11.08 -7.39
CA SER A 85 -9.64 9.92 -8.28
C SER A 85 -8.50 8.96 -7.90
N ALA A 86 -8.62 7.69 -8.31
CA ALA A 86 -7.57 6.70 -8.07
C ALA A 86 -6.20 7.13 -8.65
N GLY A 87 -6.18 7.80 -9.81
CA GLY A 87 -4.95 8.29 -10.43
C GLY A 87 -4.29 9.44 -9.66
N GLU A 88 -5.09 10.37 -9.13
CA GLU A 88 -4.58 11.47 -8.30
C GLU A 88 -4.01 10.96 -6.97
N LEU A 89 -4.72 10.02 -6.34
CA LEU A 89 -4.25 9.38 -5.11
C LEU A 89 -2.95 8.59 -5.36
N ALA A 90 -2.87 7.83 -6.46
CA ALA A 90 -1.65 7.12 -6.82
C ALA A 90 -0.47 8.09 -7.03
N SER A 91 -0.70 9.22 -7.71
CA SER A 91 0.32 10.25 -7.94
C SER A 91 0.79 10.87 -6.61
N ALA A 92 -0.13 11.13 -5.68
CA ALA A 92 0.21 11.65 -4.35
C ALA A 92 1.04 10.64 -3.53
N ILE A 93 0.70 9.35 -3.58
CA ILE A 93 1.45 8.28 -2.92
C ILE A 93 2.87 8.17 -3.52
N ILE A 94 3.01 8.21 -4.84
CA ILE A 94 4.32 8.19 -5.52
C ILE A 94 5.17 9.37 -5.06
N ALA A 95 4.61 10.59 -5.07
CA ALA A 95 5.31 11.79 -4.64
C ALA A 95 5.73 11.72 -3.16
N ALA A 96 4.88 11.15 -2.29
CA ALA A 96 5.19 10.98 -0.88
C ALA A 96 6.30 9.95 -0.65
N ILE A 97 6.31 8.84 -1.39
CA ILE A 97 7.35 7.80 -1.31
C ILE A 97 8.70 8.31 -1.82
N ALA A 98 8.69 9.06 -2.92
CA ALA A 98 9.88 9.62 -3.55
C ALA A 98 10.58 10.71 -2.72
N ASN A 99 9.89 11.30 -1.75
CA ASN A 99 10.48 12.32 -0.88
C ASN A 99 11.33 11.64 0.24
N PRO A 100 12.62 11.99 0.41
CA PRO A 100 13.52 11.38 1.38
C PRO A 100 13.02 11.39 2.83
#